data_AF-A0A7S4NGQ0-F1
#
_entry.id   AF-A0A7S4NGQ0-F1
#
_cell.length_a   1.000
_cell.length_b   1.000
_cell.length_c   1.000
_cell.angle_alpha   90.00
_cell.angle_beta   90.00
_cell.angle_gamma   90.00
#
_symmetry.space_group_name_H-M   'P 1'
#
loop_
_entity.id
_entity.type
_entity.pdbx_description
1 polymer ?
#
loop_
_entity_poly.entity_id
_entity_poly.type
_entity_poly.pdbx_seq_one_letter_code
_entity_poly.pdbx_strand_id
1 'polypeptide(L)'
;GFCPTVSALIKGEPYIGATALFASEDMDAGDVIAQKKLPVTYPFKISEAFEAIGGAYSGLFVEGLSQFDKGRIEGKEQNHNDATFCLWRGEDDYRIQWNQKANDIVRFIDALGPPYKGAKAYMDEKEIRIFDAVEVSEK
;
A
#
# COMPACT_ATOMS: atom_id res chain seq x y z
N GLY A 1 -1.94 5.08 9.58
CA GLY A 1 -1.50 6.11 8.61
C GLY A 1 -2.38 6.09 7.38
N PHE A 2 -2.13 6.96 6.39
CA PHE A 2 -3.19 7.29 5.40
C PHE A 2 -3.13 6.55 4.06
N CYS A 3 -1.95 6.16 3.58
CA CYS A 3 -1.82 5.47 2.29
C CYS A 3 -0.84 4.29 2.35
N PRO A 4 -1.12 3.26 3.17
CA PRO A 4 -0.16 2.21 3.48
C PRO A 4 0.22 1.36 2.26
N THR A 5 -0.75 0.91 1.46
CA THR A 5 -0.51 0.01 0.31
C THR A 5 0.43 0.63 -0.72
N VAL A 6 0.10 1.81 -1.25
CA VAL A 6 0.96 2.51 -2.22
C VAL A 6 2.33 2.86 -1.64
N SER A 7 2.40 3.18 -0.34
CA SER A 7 3.69 3.49 0.30
C SER A 7 4.58 2.27 0.43
N ALA A 8 4.01 1.11 0.74
CA ALA A 8 4.73 -0.15 0.77
C ALA A 8 5.25 -0.52 -0.62
N LEU A 9 4.43 -0.37 -1.66
CA LEU A 9 4.85 -0.65 -3.04
C LEU A 9 6.00 0.27 -3.49
N ILE A 10 5.90 1.58 -3.27
CA ILE A 10 6.97 2.53 -3.62
C ILE A 10 8.29 2.16 -2.91
N LYS A 11 8.21 1.80 -1.62
CA LYS A 11 9.36 1.38 -0.82
C LYS A 11 9.94 0.03 -1.23
N GLY A 12 9.27 -0.74 -2.10
CA GLY A 12 9.72 -2.07 -2.50
C GLY A 12 9.53 -3.11 -1.41
N GLU A 13 8.55 -2.90 -0.51
CA GLU A 13 8.28 -3.84 0.57
C GLU A 13 7.91 -5.23 -0.01
N PRO A 14 8.42 -6.32 0.57
CA PRO A 14 8.15 -7.69 0.09
C PRO A 14 6.74 -8.17 0.46
N TYR A 15 6.01 -7.41 1.29
CA TYR A 15 4.67 -7.74 1.73
C TYR A 15 3.79 -6.49 1.84
N ILE A 16 2.52 -6.69 1.54
CA ILE A 16 1.43 -5.81 1.95
C ILE A 16 0.46 -6.62 2.83
N GLY A 17 -0.60 -5.98 3.32
CA GLY A 17 -1.58 -6.71 4.12
C GLY A 17 -2.73 -5.85 4.59
N ALA A 18 -3.65 -6.51 5.27
CA ALA A 18 -4.81 -5.92 5.91
C ALA A 18 -4.91 -6.41 7.35
N THR A 19 -5.42 -5.56 8.23
CA THR A 19 -5.59 -5.85 9.66
C THR A 19 -7.00 -5.47 10.06
N ALA A 20 -7.69 -6.36 10.77
CA ALA A 20 -8.86 -6.03 11.55
C ALA A 20 -8.38 -5.73 12.98
N LEU A 21 -8.73 -4.55 13.49
CA LEU A 21 -8.39 -4.11 14.85
C LEU A 21 -9.59 -3.41 15.49
N PHE A 22 -9.58 -3.32 16.82
CA PHE A 22 -10.54 -2.48 17.53
C PHE A 22 -10.27 -1.00 17.31
N ALA A 23 -11.32 -0.19 17.32
CA ALA A 23 -11.13 1.26 17.34
C ALA A 23 -10.56 1.69 18.70
N SER A 24 -9.65 2.66 18.68
CA SER A 24 -9.03 3.28 19.84
C SER A 24 -9.07 4.80 19.72
N GLU A 25 -8.68 5.52 20.77
CA GLU A 25 -8.51 6.98 20.72
C GLU A 25 -7.38 7.38 19.74
N ASP A 26 -6.31 6.59 19.71
CA ASP A 26 -5.17 6.79 18.82
C ASP A 26 -5.39 6.15 17.44
N MET A 27 -4.79 6.75 16.40
CA MET A 27 -4.92 6.30 15.02
C MET A 27 -4.31 4.91 14.80
N ASP A 28 -5.12 3.98 14.30
CA ASP A 28 -4.72 2.60 13.95
C ASP A 28 -4.02 1.85 15.10
N ALA A 29 -4.30 2.18 16.36
CA ALA A 29 -3.56 1.72 17.53
C ALA A 29 -4.28 0.66 18.38
N GLY A 30 -5.55 0.35 18.10
CA GLY A 30 -6.30 -0.60 18.91
C GLY A 30 -5.86 -2.05 18.73
N ASP A 31 -6.33 -2.92 19.61
CA ASP A 31 -5.94 -4.33 19.63
C ASP A 31 -6.27 -5.05 18.32
N VAL A 32 -5.33 -5.84 17.82
CA VAL A 32 -5.45 -6.59 16.57
C VAL A 32 -6.29 -7.82 16.77
N ILE A 33 -7.40 -7.91 16.04
CA ILE A 33 -8.31 -9.06 16.03
C ILE A 33 -7.77 -10.16 15.09
N ALA A 34 -7.40 -9.76 13.88
CA ALA A 34 -6.87 -10.65 12.87
C ALA A 34 -6.05 -9.87 11.84
N GLN A 35 -5.10 -10.53 11.19
CA GLN A 35 -4.23 -9.91 10.19
C GLN A 35 -3.96 -10.88 9.04
N LYS A 36 -3.95 -10.36 7.81
CA LYS A 36 -3.55 -11.10 6.60
C LYS A 36 -2.34 -10.43 5.99
N LYS A 37 -1.28 -11.21 5.81
CA LYS A 37 -0.04 -10.82 5.15
C LYS A 37 -0.02 -11.39 3.73
N LEU A 38 0.24 -10.54 2.74
CA LEU A 38 0.21 -10.87 1.32
C LEU A 38 1.62 -10.65 0.73
N PRO A 39 2.25 -11.67 0.12
CA PRO A 39 3.53 -11.51 -0.54
C PRO A 39 3.41 -10.63 -1.79
N VAL A 40 4.43 -9.81 -2.04
CA VAL A 40 4.57 -8.98 -3.23
C VAL A 40 5.77 -9.47 -4.03
N THR A 41 5.57 -9.72 -5.33
CA THR A 41 6.66 -10.02 -6.27
C THR A 41 6.64 -8.97 -7.36
N TYR A 42 7.69 -8.15 -7.45
CA TYR A 42 7.78 -7.07 -8.43
C TYR A 42 8.16 -7.59 -9.83
N PRO A 43 7.67 -6.97 -10.93
CA PRO A 43 6.79 -5.79 -10.96
C PRO A 43 5.38 -6.12 -10.46
N PHE A 44 4.78 -5.20 -9.71
CA PHE A 44 3.46 -5.38 -9.09
C PHE A 44 2.72 -4.04 -9.05
N LYS A 45 1.61 -3.95 -9.77
CA LYS A 45 0.87 -2.68 -9.92
C LYS A 45 -0.07 -2.45 -8.76
N ILE A 46 -0.34 -1.18 -8.48
CA ILE A 46 -1.27 -0.79 -7.41
C ILE A 46 -2.69 -1.33 -7.60
N SER A 47 -3.14 -1.50 -8.85
CA SER A 47 -4.43 -2.12 -9.17
C SER A 47 -4.50 -3.58 -8.69
N GLU A 48 -3.43 -4.35 -8.89
CA GLU A 48 -3.32 -5.75 -8.45
C GLU A 48 -3.26 -5.82 -6.91
N ALA A 49 -2.53 -4.88 -6.29
CA ALA A 49 -2.48 -4.77 -4.84
C ALA A 49 -3.85 -4.45 -4.24
N PHE A 50 -4.66 -3.60 -4.88
CA PHE A 50 -6.01 -3.28 -4.41
C PHE A 50 -6.97 -4.47 -4.53
N GLU A 51 -6.89 -5.24 -5.61
CA GLU A 51 -7.65 -6.48 -5.75
C GLU A 51 -7.29 -7.49 -4.66
N ALA A 52 -5.98 -7.72 -4.44
CA ALA A 52 -5.49 -8.64 -3.42
C ALA A 52 -5.88 -8.22 -2.00
N ILE A 53 -5.78 -6.92 -1.68
CA ILE A 53 -6.21 -6.35 -0.40
C ILE A 53 -7.72 -6.45 -0.22
N GLY A 54 -8.50 -6.22 -1.27
CA GLY A 54 -9.96 -6.40 -1.24
C GLY A 54 -10.35 -7.82 -0.85
N GLY A 55 -9.67 -8.83 -1.41
CA GLY A 55 -9.83 -10.22 -1.00
C GLY A 55 -9.46 -10.47 0.46
N ALA A 56 -8.35 -9.88 0.93
CA ALA A 56 -7.93 -9.99 2.34
C ALA A 56 -8.95 -9.36 3.31
N TYR A 57 -9.56 -8.23 2.97
CA TYR A 57 -10.62 -7.63 3.77
C TYR A 57 -11.85 -8.54 3.87
N SER A 58 -12.28 -9.14 2.76
CA SER A 58 -13.40 -10.10 2.79
C SER A 58 -13.10 -11.28 3.72
N GLY A 59 -11.88 -11.84 3.64
CA GLY A 59 -11.46 -12.93 4.52
C GLY A 59 -11.43 -12.53 6.01
N LEU A 60 -10.89 -11.35 6.33
CA LEU A 60 -10.87 -10.81 7.69
C LEU A 60 -12.27 -10.57 8.25
N PHE A 61 -13.18 -10.06 7.42
CA PHE A 61 -14.56 -9.81 7.82
C PHE A 61 -15.29 -11.12 8.18
N VAL A 62 -15.16 -12.15 7.35
CA VAL A 62 -15.74 -13.48 7.62
C VAL A 62 -15.14 -14.09 8.89
N GLU A 63 -13.83 -13.94 9.10
CA GLU A 63 -13.14 -14.40 10.31
C GLU A 63 -13.67 -13.68 11.56
N GLY A 64 -13.85 -12.36 11.49
CA GLY A 64 -14.43 -11.56 12.57
C GLY A 64 -15.85 -11.98 12.92
N LEU A 65 -16.71 -12.20 11.92
CA LEU A 65 -18.08 -12.71 12.14
C LEU A 65 -18.07 -14.09 12.81
N SER A 66 -17.18 -14.99 12.41
CA SER A 66 -17.06 -16.31 13.04
C SER A 66 -16.65 -16.23 14.50
N GLN A 67 -15.79 -15.28 14.88
CA GLN A 67 -15.45 -15.03 16.29
C GLN A 67 -16.64 -14.43 17.06
N PHE A 68 -17.34 -13.48 16.44
CA PHE A 68 -18.54 -12.87 17.03
C PHE A 68 -19.62 -13.91 17.37
N ASP A 69 -19.92 -14.83 16.44
CA ASP A 69 -20.92 -15.89 16.63
C ASP A 69 -20.56 -16.87 17.75
N LYS A 70 -19.27 -17.02 18.07
CA LYS A 70 -18.78 -17.83 19.21
C LYS A 70 -18.91 -17.11 20.55
N GLY A 71 -19.44 -15.89 20.56
CA GLY A 71 -19.77 -15.12 21.75
C GLY A 71 -18.70 -14.14 22.21
N ARG A 72 -17.52 -14.10 21.56
CA ARG A 72 -16.47 -13.13 21.89
C ARG A 72 -15.48 -12.92 20.73
N ILE A 73 -15.22 -11.66 20.41
CA ILE A 73 -14.08 -11.22 19.59
C ILE A 73 -12.96 -10.83 20.56
N GLU A 74 -11.77 -11.41 20.39
CA GLU A 74 -10.59 -11.08 21.20
C GLU A 74 -9.54 -10.40 20.34
N GLY A 75 -8.93 -9.35 20.89
CA GLY A 75 -7.83 -8.63 20.26
C GLY A 75 -6.52 -8.85 21.00
N LYS A 76 -5.41 -8.69 20.31
CA LYS A 76 -4.07 -8.67 20.87
C LYS A 76 -3.48 -7.27 20.80
N GLU A 77 -2.98 -6.77 21.92
CA GLU A 77 -2.28 -5.48 22.01
C GLU A 77 -1.12 -5.40 21.01
N GLN A 78 -1.00 -4.24 20.35
CA GLN A 78 0.07 -3.97 19.40
C GLN A 78 1.39 -3.66 20.12
N ASN A 79 2.53 -4.00 19.50
CA ASN A 79 3.81 -3.47 19.97
C ASN A 79 4.01 -2.05 19.41
N HIS A 80 3.70 -1.04 20.21
CA HIS A 80 3.79 0.36 19.77
C HIS A 80 5.20 0.83 19.40
N ASN A 81 6.26 0.16 19.85
CA ASN A 81 7.63 0.47 19.44
C ASN A 81 7.92 0.11 17.97
N ASP A 82 7.13 -0.79 17.37
CA ASP A 82 7.27 -1.20 15.97
C ASP A 82 6.37 -0.37 15.03
N ALA A 83 5.56 0.54 15.58
CA ALA A 83 4.61 1.32 14.82
C ALA A 83 5.32 2.27 13.84
N THR A 84 4.85 2.28 12.59
CA THR A 84 5.30 3.21 11.56
C THR A 84 4.12 3.87 10.90
N PHE A 85 4.33 5.09 10.38
CA PHE A 85 3.27 5.88 9.77
C PHE A 85 3.64 6.26 8.34
N CYS A 86 2.63 6.25 7.47
CA CYS A 86 2.70 6.83 6.14
C CYS A 86 1.89 8.13 6.12
N LEU A 87 2.46 9.16 5.49
CA LEU A 87 1.82 10.45 5.29
C LEU A 87 0.74 10.37 4.22
N TRP A 88 -0.16 11.34 4.22
CA TRP A 88 -1.05 11.58 3.09
C TRP A 88 -0.24 11.91 1.82
N ARG A 89 -0.79 11.59 0.64
CA ARG A 89 -0.18 11.95 -0.65
C ARG A 89 -0.89 13.12 -1.31
N GLY A 90 -0.16 14.21 -1.50
CA GLY A 90 -0.56 15.36 -2.27
C GLY A 90 -0.11 15.28 -3.73
N GLU A 91 -0.35 16.35 -4.48
CA GLU A 91 -0.02 16.41 -5.90
C GLU A 91 1.48 16.36 -6.20
N ASP A 92 2.31 16.88 -5.28
CA ASP A 92 3.76 16.90 -5.44
C ASP A 92 4.41 15.53 -5.21
N ASP A 93 3.76 14.66 -4.45
CA ASP A 93 4.23 13.29 -4.18
C ASP A 93 4.19 12.37 -5.39
N TYR A 94 3.58 12.82 -6.49
CA TYR A 94 3.57 12.09 -7.76
C TYR A 94 4.80 12.36 -8.61
N ARG A 95 5.63 13.35 -8.29
CA ARG A 95 6.75 13.75 -9.14
C ARG A 95 7.85 12.68 -9.19
N ILE A 96 8.17 12.22 -10.39
CA ILE A 96 9.29 11.30 -10.63
C ILE A 96 10.61 11.99 -10.29
N GLN A 97 11.44 11.30 -9.52
CA GLN A 97 12.81 11.68 -9.22
C GLN A 97 13.75 10.95 -10.16
N TRP A 98 14.08 11.58 -11.30
CA TRP A 98 14.86 10.97 -12.38
C TRP A 98 16.31 10.61 -12.00
N ASN A 99 16.79 11.06 -10.85
CA ASN A 99 18.09 10.68 -10.30
C ASN A 99 18.07 9.34 -9.55
N GLN A 100 16.91 8.68 -9.43
CA GLN A 100 16.78 7.33 -8.86
C GLN A 100 17.15 6.24 -9.89
N LYS A 101 17.31 5.00 -9.41
CA LYS A 101 17.55 3.85 -10.29
C LYS A 101 16.31 3.58 -11.17
N ALA A 102 16.52 3.02 -12.36
CA ALA A 102 15.43 2.76 -13.30
C ALA A 102 14.36 1.81 -12.71
N ASN A 103 14.77 0.75 -12.03
CA ASN A 103 13.85 -0.15 -11.32
C ASN A 103 13.01 0.55 -10.22
N ASP A 104 13.57 1.54 -9.52
CA ASP A 104 12.86 2.32 -8.51
C ASP A 104 11.84 3.27 -9.16
N ILE A 105 12.19 3.87 -10.30
CA ILE A 105 11.29 4.72 -11.09
C ILE A 105 10.13 3.89 -11.66
N VAL A 106 10.40 2.71 -12.23
CA VAL A 106 9.35 1.81 -12.75
C VAL A 106 8.41 1.40 -11.62
N ARG A 107 8.94 0.99 -10.46
CA ARG A 107 8.11 0.65 -9.30
C ARG A 107 7.28 1.82 -8.79
N PHE A 108 7.82 3.03 -8.81
CA PHE A 108 7.09 4.25 -8.46
C PHE A 108 5.93 4.52 -9.44
N ILE A 109 6.13 4.30 -10.74
CA ILE A 109 5.10 4.41 -11.77
C ILE A 109 4.02 3.35 -11.56
N ASP A 110 4.39 2.09 -11.35
CA ASP A 110 3.47 0.97 -11.11
C ASP A 110 2.62 1.18 -9.84
N ALA A 111 3.21 1.76 -8.80
CA ALA A 111 2.54 2.04 -7.54
C ALA A 111 1.57 3.24 -7.61
N LEU A 112 1.76 4.14 -8.58
CA LEU A 112 0.93 5.35 -8.76
C LEU A 112 0.01 5.30 -9.98
N GLY A 113 -0.07 4.15 -10.65
CA GLY A 113 -1.06 3.90 -11.71
C GLY A 113 -2.51 3.92 -11.21
N PRO A 114 -3.50 3.68 -12.10
CA PRO A 114 -4.91 3.70 -11.71
C PRO A 114 -5.21 2.77 -10.52
N PRO A 115 -6.01 3.21 -9.53
CA PRO A 115 -6.88 4.40 -9.54
C PRO A 115 -6.22 5.71 -9.05
N TYR A 116 -4.91 5.73 -8.83
CA TYR A 116 -4.17 6.97 -8.58
C TYR A 116 -3.97 7.77 -9.87
N LYS A 117 -3.42 8.99 -9.76
CA LYS A 117 -3.34 9.96 -10.87
C LYS A 117 -2.25 9.67 -11.92
N GLY A 118 -1.43 8.63 -11.74
CA GLY A 118 -0.23 8.39 -12.54
C GLY A 118 0.95 9.24 -12.07
N ALA A 119 2.16 8.70 -12.21
CA ALA A 119 3.38 9.42 -11.88
C ALA A 119 3.53 10.68 -12.74
N LYS A 120 4.08 11.75 -12.17
CA LYS A 120 4.13 13.09 -12.74
C LYS A 120 5.54 13.40 -13.24
N ALA A 121 5.65 13.92 -14.46
CA ALA A 121 6.88 14.47 -15.01
C ALA A 121 6.58 15.77 -15.79
N TYR A 122 7.64 16.43 -16.27
CA TYR A 122 7.54 17.62 -17.09
C TYR A 122 8.28 17.40 -18.42
N MET A 123 7.63 17.77 -19.52
CA MET A 123 8.19 17.78 -20.88
C MET A 123 7.89 19.14 -21.51
N ASP A 124 8.93 19.88 -21.92
CA ASP A 124 8.80 21.25 -22.41
C ASP A 124 7.93 22.14 -21.51
N GLU A 125 8.22 22.11 -20.20
CA GLU A 125 7.48 22.81 -19.13
C GLU A 125 6.01 22.39 -18.95
N LYS A 126 5.52 21.42 -19.73
CA LYS A 126 4.17 20.86 -19.58
C LYS A 126 4.19 19.65 -18.69
N GLU A 127 3.26 19.62 -17.75
CA GLU A 127 3.02 18.44 -16.93
C GLU A 127 2.50 17.28 -17.79
N ILE A 128 3.07 16.10 -17.59
CA ILE A 128 2.61 14.83 -18.17
C ILE A 128 2.42 13.79 -17.08
N ARG A 129 1.53 12.83 -17.34
CA ARG A 129 1.31 11.65 -16.50
C ARG A 129 1.85 10.40 -17.18
N ILE A 130 2.58 9.61 -16.42
CA ILE A 130 3.16 8.34 -16.84
C ILE A 130 2.44 7.24 -16.06
N PHE A 131 1.80 6.34 -16.80
CA PHE A 131 1.00 5.24 -16.25
C PHE A 131 1.66 3.88 -16.39
N ASP A 132 2.68 3.78 -17.26
CA ASP A 132 3.39 2.54 -17.53
C ASP A 132 4.82 2.85 -17.97
N ALA A 133 5.76 1.98 -17.62
CA ALA A 133 7.16 2.07 -17.99
C ALA A 133 7.82 0.70 -17.88
N VAL A 134 8.87 0.49 -18.67
CA VAL A 134 9.69 -0.73 -18.64
C VAL A 134 11.15 -0.32 -18.51
N GLU A 135 11.87 -0.99 -17.60
CA GLU A 135 13.32 -0.83 -17.49
C GLU A 135 13.99 -1.48 -18.70
N VAL A 136 14.88 -0.72 -19.36
CA VAL A 136 15.70 -1.22 -20.47
C VAL A 136 17.16 -1.24 -20.04
N SER A 137 17.84 -2.35 -20.31
CA SER A 137 19.31 -2.39 -20.26
C SER A 137 19.84 -2.01 -21.63
N GLU A 138 20.82 -1.11 -21.68
CA GLU A 138 21.62 -0.94 -22.88
C GLU A 138 22.39 -2.24 -23.14
N LYS A 139 22.43 -2.66 -24.42
CA LYS A 139 23.22 -3.79 -24.87
C LYS A 139 24.70 -3.44 -24.96
#